data_AF-A0A9N9A882-F1
#
_entry.id   AF-A0A9N9A882-F1
#
_cell.length_a   1.000
_cell.length_b   1.000
_cell.length_c   1.000
_cell.angle_alpha   90.00
_cell.angle_beta   90.00
_cell.angle_gamma   90.00
#
_symmetry.space_group_name_H-M   'P 1'
#
loop_
_entity.id
_entity.type
_entity.pdbx_description
1 polymer ?
#
loop_
_entity_poly.entity_id
_entity_poly.type
_entity_poly.pdbx_seq_one_letter_code
_entity_poly.pdbx_strand_id
1 'polypeptide(L)' 'MVLEDVTEYDNTAEGKKASKLDQILLNGNNITMLIPGGEGPEGQSN' A
#
# COMPACT_ATOMS: atom_id res chain seq x y z
N MET A 1 7.24 10.36 3.76
CA MET A 1 7.66 9.15 4.48
C MET A 1 8.51 8.32 3.54
N VAL A 2 9.69 7.88 3.96
CA VAL A 2 10.51 6.97 3.16
C VAL A 2 10.04 5.55 3.47
N LEU A 3 9.72 4.78 2.43
CA LEU A 3 9.26 3.40 2.53
C LEU A 3 10.10 2.51 1.61
N GLU A 4 10.37 1.30 2.07
CA GLU A 4 11.14 0.25 1.38
C GLU A 4 10.26 -0.99 1.19
N ASP A 5 10.54 -1.78 0.15
CA ASP A 5 9.82 -3.02 -0.20
C ASP A 5 8.30 -2.85 -0.26
N VAL A 6 7.85 -1.78 -0.93
CA VAL A 6 6.45 -1.37 -0.94
C VAL A 6 5.62 -2.21 -1.91
N THR A 7 4.41 -2.55 -1.46
CA THR A 7 3.35 -3.05 -2.33
C THR A 7 2.23 -2.03 -2.39
N GLU A 8 2.05 -1.41 -3.54
CA GLU A 8 0.97 -0.46 -3.80
C GLU A 8 -0.25 -1.20 -4.33
N TYR A 9 -1.42 -0.86 -3.81
CA TYR A 9 -2.69 -1.44 -4.21
C TYR A 9 -3.65 -0.35 -4.67
N ASP A 10 -4.04 -0.40 -5.94
CA ASP A 10 -5.04 0.47 -6.53
C ASP A 10 -6.35 -0.27 -6.73
N ASN A 11 -7.45 0.32 -6.29
CA ASN A 11 -8.78 -0.15 -6.64
C ASN A 11 -9.25 0.59 -7.89
N THR A 12 -9.30 -0.10 -9.03
CA THR A 12 -9.84 0.42 -10.28
C THR A 12 -11.21 -0.20 -10.56
N ALA A 13 -11.92 0.32 -11.57
CA ALA A 13 -13.19 -0.28 -12.00
C ALA A 13 -13.04 -1.73 -12.52
N GLU A 14 -11.82 -2.11 -12.92
CA GLU A 14 -11.49 -3.44 -13.44
C GLU A 14 -11.05 -4.42 -12.34
N GLY A 15 -10.84 -3.92 -11.12
CA GLY A 15 -10.44 -4.71 -9.96
C GLY A 15 -9.26 -4.09 -9.21
N LYS A 16 -8.64 -4.91 -8.35
CA LYS A 16 -7.48 -4.50 -7.55
C LYS A 16 -6.18 -4.76 -8.32
N LYS A 17 -5.37 -3.73 -8.50
CA LYS A 17 -4.04 -3.84 -9.12
C LYS A 17 -2.96 -3.73 -8.05
N ALA A 18 -2.03 -4.68 -8.03
CA ALA A 18 -0.87 -4.66 -7.14
C ALA A 18 0.40 -4.31 -7.93
N SER A 19 1.19 -3.38 -7.40
CA SER A 19 2.49 -2.97 -7.97
C SER A 19 3.58 -3.06 -6.90
N LYS A 20 4.75 -3.59 -7.25
CA LYS A 20 5.92 -3.67 -6.35
C LYS A 20 6.87 -2.52 -6.64
N LEU A 21 7.31 -1.85 -5.58
CA LEU A 21 8.21 -0.69 -5.64
C LEU A 21 9.31 -0.88 -4.60
N ASP A 22 10.57 -0.82 -5.02
CA ASP A 22 11.71 -1.08 -4.13
C ASP A 22 11.83 0.00 -3.05
N GLN A 23 11.74 1.27 -3.43
CA GLN A 23 11.80 2.40 -2.50
C GLN A 23 10.97 3.57 -3.02
N ILE A 24 10.23 4.23 -2.13
CA ILE A 24 9.48 5.45 -2.45
C ILE A 24 9.59 6.50 -1.35
N LEU A 25 9.46 7.76 -1.76
CA LEU A 25 9.13 8.87 -0.86
C LEU A 25 7.63 9.16 -0.97
N LEU A 26 6.86 8.67 0.00
CA LEU A 26 5.43 8.89 0.09
C LEU A 26 5.12 10.31 0.61
N ASN A 27 4.32 11.08 -0.12
CA ASN A 27 3.86 12.40 0.32
C ASN A 27 2.90 12.28 1.52
N GLY A 28 3.24 12.94 2.62
CA GLY A 28 2.44 12.90 3.86
C GLY A 28 1.08 13.59 3.77
N ASN A 29 0.88 14.49 2.80
CA ASN A 29 -0.36 15.26 2.67
C ASN A 29 -1.57 14.40 2.26
N ASN A 30 -1.32 13.24 1.61
CA ASN A 30 -2.37 12.37 1.09
C ASN A 30 -2.61 11.13 1.99
N ILE A 31 -2.04 11.10 3.19
CA ILE A 31 -2.16 9.95 4.09
C ILE A 31 -3.39 10.14 4.99
N THR A 32 -4.40 9.29 4.80
CA THR A 32 -5.61 9.28 5.65
C THR A 32 -5.41 8.45 6.91
N MET A 33 -4.79 7.27 6.81
CA MET A 33 -4.59 6.35 7.92
C MET A 33 -3.23 5.64 7.82
N LEU A 34 -2.67 5.31 8.99
CA LEU A 34 -1.49 4.47 9.15
C LEU A 34 -1.85 3.33 10.10
N ILE A 35 -1.68 2.09 9.65
CA ILE A 35 -1.96 0.89 10.45
C ILE A 35 -0.63 0.16 10.68
N PRO A 36 -0.01 0.29 11.87
CA PRO A 36 1.22 -0.42 12.19
C PRO A 36 0.98 -1.94 12.21
N GLY A 37 1.90 -2.71 11.61
CA GLY A 37 1.82 -4.18 11.61
C GLY A 37 0.73 -4.77 10.72
N GLY A 38 0.08 -3.99 9.86
CA GLY A 38 -0.90 -4.52 8.91
C GLY A 38 -0.22 -5.31 7.78
N GLU A 39 -0.79 -6.47 7.44
CA GLU A 39 -0.31 -7.34 6.35
C GLU A 39 -0.79 -6.90 4.95
N GLY A 40 -1.40 -5.72 4.87
CA GLY A 40 -2.05 -5.24 3.66
C GLY A 40 -3.36 -5.98 3.34
N PRO A 41 -4.00 -5.67 2.21
CA PRO A 41 -5.34 -6.17 1.91
C PRO A 41 -5.38 -7.61 1.40
N GLU A 42 -4.24 -8.32 1.35
CA GLU A 42 -4.16 -9.75 1.00
C GLU A 42 -4.01 -10.67 2.22
N GLY A 43 -3.60 -10.13 3.38
CA GLY A 43 -3.46 -10.90 4.63
C GLY A 43 -4.78 -11.24 5.35
N GLN A 44 -5.94 -10.83 4.82
CA GLN A 44 -7.26 -11.05 5.45
C GLN A 44 -7.98 -12.34 4.99
N SER A 45 -7.27 -13.35 4.48
CA SER A 45 -7.87 -14.65 4.18
C SER A 45 -7.72 -15.61 5.37
N ASN A 46 -8.61 -15.50 6.37
CA ASN A 46 -8.94 -16.59 7.31
C ASN A 46 -10.36 -16.43 7.84
#